data_AF-A0A945MDZ2-F1
#
_entry.id   AF-A0A945MDZ2-F1
#
_cell.length_a   1.000
_cell.length_b   1.000
_cell.length_c   1.000
_cell.angle_alpha   90.00
_cell.angle_beta   90.00
_cell.angle_gamma   90.00
#
_symmetry.space_group_name_H-M   'P 1'
#
loop_
_entity.id
_entity.type
_entity.pdbx_description
1 polymer ?
#
loop_
_entity_poly.entity_id
_entity_poly.type
_entity_poly.pdbx_seq_one_letter_code
_entity_poly.pdbx_strand_id
1 'polypeptide(L)' 'MDPLTQGLVGATLPQSLAKKTNIWVASACGFLAGLAPDLDVFIRSSEDPLLFLEYHRQFTHSLIFIPFGGFICAFLFFY' A
#
# COMPACT_ATOMS: atom_id res chain seq x y z
N MET A 1 4.91 -7.43 7.27
CA MET A 1 4.00 -7.46 8.44
C MET A 1 2.84 -8.37 8.07
N ASP A 2 1.94 -8.76 8.98
CA ASP A 2 0.71 -9.43 8.53
C ASP A 2 -0.19 -8.40 7.79
N PRO A 3 -0.85 -8.79 6.68
CA PRO A 3 -1.61 -7.84 5.86
C PRO A 3 -2.73 -7.11 6.62
N LEU A 4 -3.35 -7.77 7.61
CA LEU A 4 -4.40 -7.18 8.42
C LEU A 4 -3.87 -6.01 9.25
N THR A 5 -2.75 -6.19 9.95
CA THR A 5 -2.11 -5.12 10.72
C THR A 5 -1.63 -4.00 9.79
N GLN A 6 -1.06 -4.34 8.63
CA GLN A 6 -0.59 -3.34 7.66
C GLN A 6 -1.73 -2.48 7.12
N GLY A 7 -2.84 -3.11 6.72
CA GLY A 7 -4.04 -2.39 6.28
C GLY A 7 -4.63 -1.55 7.40
N LEU A 8 -4.66 -2.05 8.64
CA LEU A 8 -5.19 -1.31 9.79
C LEU A 8 -4.35 -0.06 10.11
N VAL A 9 -3.02 -0.16 10.07
CA VAL A 9 -2.11 0.99 10.21
C VAL A 9 -2.33 1.97 9.06
N GLY A 10 -2.46 1.47 7.82
CA GLY A 10 -2.77 2.27 6.64
C GLY A 10 -4.10 3.03 6.76
N ALA A 11 -5.12 2.42 7.36
CA ALA A 11 -6.44 3.02 7.56
C ALA A 11 -6.46 4.08 8.66
N THR A 12 -5.70 3.89 9.73
CA THR A 12 -5.77 4.73 10.93
C THR A 12 -4.95 6.01 10.82
N LEU A 13 -3.82 6.00 10.11
CA LEU A 13 -2.98 7.20 9.93
C LEU A 13 -3.73 8.37 9.24
N PRO A 14 -4.46 8.17 8.12
CA PRO A 14 -5.23 9.23 7.46
C PRO A 14 -6.40 9.76 8.29
N GLN A 15 -6.98 8.95 9.19
CA GLN A 15 -8.07 9.40 10.06
C GLN A 15 -7.64 10.57 10.97
N SER A 16 -6.37 10.63 11.37
CA SER A 16 -5.81 11.71 12.19
C SER A 16 -5.88 13.08 11.50
N LEU A 17 -5.83 13.09 10.16
CA LEU A 17 -5.87 14.30 9.33
C LEU A 17 -7.25 14.53 8.68
N ALA A 18 -8.16 13.55 8.76
CA ALA A 18 -9.45 13.58 8.09
C ALA A 18 -10.52 14.32 8.89
N LYS A 19 -11.41 15.04 8.18
CA LYS A 19 -12.63 15.60 8.77
C LYS A 19 -13.61 14.47 9.13
N LYS A 20 -14.43 14.67 10.17
CA LYS A 20 -15.45 13.68 10.61
C LYS A 20 -16.37 13.19 9.49
N THR A 21 -16.68 14.04 8.52
CA THR A 21 -17.52 13.69 7.36
C THR A 21 -16.86 12.71 6.40
N ASN A 22 -15.52 12.68 6.36
CA ASN A 22 -14.74 11.92 5.37
C ASN A 22 -13.94 10.77 6.01
N ILE A 23 -14.16 10.48 7.31
CA ILE A 23 -13.42 9.44 8.04
C ILE A 23 -13.53 8.09 7.34
N TRP A 24 -14.73 7.71 6.85
CA TRP A 24 -14.91 6.43 6.17
C TRP A 24 -14.10 6.32 4.88
N VAL A 25 -14.10 7.39 4.07
CA VAL A 25 -13.33 7.44 2.82
C VAL A 25 -11.83 7.42 3.12
N ALA A 26 -11.37 8.22 4.09
CA ALA A 26 -9.98 8.24 4.52
C ALA A 26 -9.51 6.86 5.03
N SER A 27 -10.38 6.13 5.73
CA SER A 27 -10.10 4.79 6.23
C SER A 27 -9.98 3.78 5.10
N ALA A 28 -10.93 3.77 4.16
CA ALA A 28 -10.93 2.85 3.04
C ALA A 28 -9.74 3.10 2.10
N CYS A 29 -9.49 4.36 1.72
CA CYS A 29 -8.35 4.74 0.90
C CYS A 29 -7.03 4.41 1.60
N GLY A 30 -6.91 4.68 2.91
CA GLY A 30 -5.74 4.35 3.70
C GLY A 30 -5.49 2.85 3.82
N PHE A 31 -6.55 2.07 4.06
CA PHE A 31 -6.47 0.60 4.13
C PHE A 31 -5.96 0.01 2.81
N LEU A 32 -6.56 0.42 1.70
CA LEU A 32 -6.20 -0.08 0.37
C LEU A 32 -4.80 0.39 -0.05
N ALA A 33 -4.44 1.65 0.22
CA ALA A 33 -3.11 2.16 -0.07
C ALA A 33 -2.02 1.50 0.79
N GLY A 34 -2.33 1.17 2.06
CA GLY A 34 -1.42 0.46 2.95
C GLY A 34 -1.16 -0.99 2.52
N LEU A 35 -2.12 -1.63 1.84
CA LEU A 35 -1.97 -2.97 1.28
C LEU A 35 -1.30 -2.98 -0.10
N ALA A 36 -1.21 -1.84 -0.78
CA ALA A 36 -0.69 -1.75 -2.13
C ALA A 36 0.75 -2.30 -2.31
N PRO A 37 1.69 -2.10 -1.36
CA PRO A 37 3.03 -2.67 -1.48
C PRO A 37 3.04 -4.20 -1.56
N ASP A 38 2.14 -4.88 -0.84
CA ASP A 38 2.09 -6.36 -0.76
C ASP A 38 1.46 -7.01 -2.00
N LEU A 39 0.91 -6.22 -2.94
CA LEU A 39 0.35 -6.72 -4.19
C LEU A 39 1.44 -7.22 -5.17
N ASP A 40 2.70 -6.96 -4.89
CA ASP A 40 3.84 -7.52 -5.62
C ASP A 40 3.97 -9.05 -5.51
N VAL A 41 3.23 -9.72 -4.62
CA VAL A 41 3.13 -11.18 -4.56
C VAL A 41 2.67 -11.79 -5.90
N PHE A 42 1.98 -11.00 -6.72
CA PHE A 42 1.54 -11.40 -8.06
C PHE A 42 2.67 -11.33 -9.11
N ILE A 43 3.79 -10.65 -8.80
CA ILE A 43 4.99 -10.59 -9.63
C ILE A 43 5.86 -11.82 -9.31
N ARG A 44 5.59 -12.91 -10.01
CA ARG A 44 6.34 -14.17 -9.88
C ARG A 44 6.81 -14.64 -11.25
N SER A 45 8.04 -15.12 -11.31
CA SER A 45 8.57 -15.83 -12.48
C SER A 45 8.55 -17.33 -12.23
N SER A 46 8.22 -18.11 -13.27
CA SER A 46 8.33 -19.57 -13.23
C SER A 46 9.77 -20.05 -13.38
N GLU A 47 10.65 -19.21 -13.92
CA GLU A 47 12.06 -19.53 -14.16
C GLU A 47 12.95 -19.14 -12.98
N ASP A 48 12.58 -18.10 -12.23
CA ASP A 48 13.32 -17.63 -11.06
C ASP A 48 12.39 -17.46 -9.84
N PRO A 49 12.37 -18.42 -8.91
CA PRO A 49 11.55 -18.37 -7.70
C PRO A 49 11.98 -17.26 -6.73
N LEU A 50 13.19 -16.72 -6.84
CA LEU A 50 13.72 -15.68 -5.97
C LEU A 50 13.31 -14.26 -6.42
N LEU A 51 12.87 -14.10 -7.67
CA LEU A 51 12.45 -12.82 -8.24
C LEU A 51 11.37 -12.12 -7.41
N PHE A 52 10.40 -12.89 -6.89
CA PHE A 52 9.35 -12.38 -6.01
C PHE A 52 9.94 -11.74 -4.75
N LEU A 53 10.95 -12.37 -4.14
CA LEU A 53 11.59 -11.88 -2.91
C LEU A 53 12.39 -10.60 -3.17
N GLU A 54 13.06 -10.54 -4.32
CA GLU A 54 13.82 -9.35 -4.72
C GLU A 54 12.90 -8.16 -4.99
N TYR A 55 11.80 -8.36 -5.73
CA TYR A 55 10.80 -7.31 -5.94
C TYR A 55 10.10 -6.90 -4.64
N HIS A 56 9.75 -7.86 -3.78
CA HIS A 56 9.00 -7.60 -2.55
C HIS A 56 9.79 -6.79 -1.51
N ARG A 57 11.10 -7.00 -1.41
CA ARG A 57 11.93 -6.26 -0.44
C ARG A 57 12.68 -5.09 -1.02
N GLN A 58 13.16 -5.20 -2.26
CA GLN A 58 14.07 -4.21 -2.84
C GLN A 58 13.33 -3.11 -3.60
N PHE A 59 12.13 -3.39 -4.12
CA PHE A 59 11.39 -2.46 -4.97
C PHE A 59 10.20 -1.84 -4.23
N THR A 60 9.21 -2.63 -3.84
CA THR A 60 7.96 -2.10 -3.26
C THR A 60 8.12 -1.52 -1.87
N HIS A 61 9.01 -2.12 -1.06
CA HIS A 61 9.37 -1.63 0.28
C HIS A 61 10.52 -0.60 0.28
N SER A 62 10.97 -0.15 -0.90
CA SER A 62 11.97 0.92 -0.98
C SER A 62 11.40 2.24 -0.47
N LEU A 63 12.12 2.93 0.43
CA LEU A 63 11.73 4.26 0.93
C LEU A 63 11.52 5.28 -0.20
N ILE A 64 12.21 5.08 -1.33
CA ILE A 64 12.07 5.94 -2.51
C ILE A 64 10.74 5.67 -3.21
N PHE A 65 10.26 4.43 -3.25
CA PHE A 65 9.04 4.03 -3.97
C PHE A 65 7.75 4.37 -3.21
N ILE A 66 7.78 4.34 -1.87
CA ILE A 66 6.62 4.63 -1.00
C ILE A 66 5.88 5.93 -1.38
N PRO A 67 6.52 7.11 -1.55
CA PRO A 67 5.81 8.33 -1.93
C PRO A 67 5.20 8.27 -3.34
N PHE A 68 5.84 7.60 -4.29
CA PHE A 68 5.29 7.44 -5.65
C PHE A 68 4.11 6.47 -5.67
N GLY A 69 4.21 5.33 -4.98
CA GLY A 69 3.12 4.37 -4.84
C GLY A 69 1.91 4.99 -4.12
N GLY A 70 2.16 5.76 -3.06
CA GLY A 70 1.13 6.53 -2.36
C GLY A 70 0.48 7.59 -3.26
N PHE A 71 1.25 8.28 -4.11
CA PHE A 71 0.73 9.24 -5.07
C PHE A 71 -0.15 8.57 -6.14
N ILE A 72 0.24 7.41 -6.65
CA ILE A 72 -0.58 6.62 -7.60
C ILE A 72 -1.90 6.21 -6.94
N CYS A 73 -1.85 5.70 -5.70
CA CYS A 73 -3.07 5.35 -4.96
C CYS A 73 -3.97 6.57 -4.73
N ALA A 74 -3.38 7.71 -4.38
CA ALA A 74 -4.12 8.96 -4.24
C ALA A 74 -4.79 9.36 -5.55
N PHE A 75 -4.06 9.32 -6.68
CA PHE A 75 -4.61 9.62 -7.99
C PHE A 75 -5.77 8.69 -8.37
N LEU A 76 -5.61 7.38 -8.14
CA LEU A 76 -6.64 6.37 -8.44
C LEU A 76 -7.89 6.47 -7.56
N PHE A 77 -7.76 6.95 -6.32
CA PHE A 77 -8.89 7.06 -5.40
C PHE A 77 -9.59 8.42 -5.42
N PHE A 78 -8.91 9.47 -5.90
CA PHE A 78 -9.48 10.83 -5.97
C PHE A 78 -9.99 11.24 -7.36
N TYR A 79 -9.64 10.50 -8.41
CA TYR A 79 -10.08 10.77 -9.79
C TYR A 79 -10.99 9.65 -10.28
#